data_AF-A0A8I2E6G5-F1
#
_entry.id   AF-A0A8I2E6G5-F1
#
_cell.length_a   1.000
_cell.length_b   1.000
_cell.length_c   1.000
_cell.angle_alpha   90.00
_cell.angle_beta   90.00
_cell.angle_gamma   90.00
#
_symmetry.space_group_name_H-M   'P 1'
#
loop_
_entity.id
_entity.type
_entity.pdbx_description
1 polymer ?
#
loop_
_entity_poly.entity_id
_entity_poly.type
_entity_poly.pdbx_seq_one_letter_code
_entity_poly.pdbx_strand_id
1 'polypeptide(L)'
;MADLPGVYQWPTYFHEANSSAVLSMQEHGLLNLPVGTGVLLRGDRYRVVDSWFSYDHHGAFDDGLHIFLEPVAEDDRLRHLAPDYFRQEPDA
;
A
#
# COMPACT_ATOMS: atom_id res chain seq x y z
N MET A 1 33.38 4.75 -17.01
CA MET A 1 32.72 5.04 -15.73
C MET A 1 32.26 3.71 -15.19
N ALA A 2 32.73 3.30 -14.00
CA ALA A 2 32.21 2.11 -13.36
C ALA A 2 30.86 2.49 -12.77
N ASP A 3 29.77 1.95 -13.33
CA ASP A 3 28.47 2.02 -12.68
C ASP A 3 28.63 1.40 -11.29
N LEU A 4 28.47 2.23 -10.26
CA LEU A 4 28.25 1.73 -8.90
C LEU A 4 27.10 0.71 -9.00
N PRO A 5 27.17 -0.47 -8.36
CA PRO A 5 26.05 -1.38 -8.36
C PRO A 5 24.86 -0.62 -7.79
N GLY A 6 23.95 -0.22 -8.67
CA GLY A 6 22.76 0.50 -8.29
C GLY A 6 22.02 -0.39 -7.30
N VAL A 7 21.71 0.15 -6.13
CA VAL A 7 20.77 -0.52 -5.24
C VAL A 7 19.47 -0.61 -6.03
N TYR A 8 19.15 -1.80 -6.54
CA TYR A 8 17.89 -2.05 -7.22
C TYR A 8 16.79 -1.83 -6.19
N GLN A 9 16.13 -0.67 -6.30
CA GLN A 9 14.96 -0.37 -5.48
C GLN A 9 13.75 -0.88 -6.24
N TRP A 10 13.24 -2.01 -5.79
CA TRP A 10 11.97 -2.52 -6.28
C TRP A 10 10.82 -1.70 -5.68
N PRO A 11 9.79 -1.40 -6.48
CA PRO A 11 8.63 -0.66 -6.02
C PRO A 11 7.72 -1.52 -5.13
N THR A 12 6.86 -0.82 -4.39
CA THR A 12 5.71 -1.43 -3.70
C THR A 12 4.43 -0.96 -4.36
N TYR A 13 3.60 -1.89 -4.83
CA TYR A 13 2.30 -1.65 -5.43
C TYR A 13 1.19 -1.92 -4.40
N PHE A 14 0.18 -1.05 -4.37
CA PHE A 14 -1.01 -1.23 -3.55
C PHE A 14 -2.20 -1.55 -4.46
N HIS A 15 -2.91 -2.63 -4.14
CA HIS A 15 -4.07 -3.12 -4.87
C HIS A 15 -5.29 -3.17 -3.96
N GLU A 16 -6.48 -3.08 -4.55
CA GLU A 16 -7.69 -3.51 -3.84
C GLU A 16 -7.73 -5.05 -3.80
N ALA A 17 -8.17 -5.65 -2.70
CA ALA A 17 -8.04 -7.09 -2.44
C ALA A 17 -8.60 -7.99 -3.54
N ASN A 18 -9.67 -7.55 -4.21
CA ASN A 18 -10.35 -8.31 -5.27
C ASN A 18 -10.03 -7.81 -6.68
N SER A 19 -8.96 -7.04 -6.85
CA SER A 19 -8.60 -6.41 -8.11
C SER A 19 -7.10 -6.44 -8.36
N SER A 20 -6.69 -6.68 -9.60
CA SER A 20 -5.30 -6.50 -10.02
C SER A 20 -4.95 -5.03 -10.29
N ALA A 21 -5.93 -4.12 -10.27
CA ALA A 21 -5.70 -2.71 -10.50
C ALA A 21 -4.84 -2.10 -9.38
N VAL A 22 -3.82 -1.33 -9.78
CA VAL A 22 -2.95 -0.61 -8.85
C VAL A 22 -3.65 0.67 -8.39
N LEU A 23 -3.90 0.78 -7.09
CA LEU A 23 -4.42 1.99 -6.44
C LEU A 23 -3.33 3.05 -6.29
N SER A 24 -2.12 2.62 -5.91
CA SER A 24 -0.96 3.49 -5.70
C SER A 24 0.34 2.71 -5.80
N MET A 25 1.44 3.41 -6.04
CA MET A 25 2.78 2.84 -6.10
C MET A 25 3.74 3.67 -5.24
N GLN A 26 4.61 3.00 -4.51
CA GLN A 26 5.79 3.58 -3.87
C GLN A 26 7.02 3.16 -4.68
N GLU A 27 7.62 4.12 -5.37
CA GLU A 27 8.72 3.87 -6.32
C GLU A 27 10.05 3.51 -5.65
N HIS A 28 10.23 3.94 -4.41
CA HIS A 28 11.54 3.92 -3.74
C HIS A 28 11.59 2.90 -2.61
N GLY A 29 11.54 1.62 -2.98
CA GLY A 29 11.83 0.51 -2.09
C GLY A 29 10.62 -0.29 -1.61
N LEU A 30 10.94 -1.41 -0.96
CA LEU A 30 9.99 -2.37 -0.45
C LEU A 30 9.46 -1.93 0.91
N LEU A 31 8.16 -1.71 1.00
CA LEU A 31 7.47 -1.44 2.26
C LEU A 31 6.83 -2.72 2.77
N ASN A 32 7.45 -3.35 3.76
CA ASN A 32 6.87 -4.54 4.38
C ASN A 32 5.78 -4.12 5.38
N LEU A 33 4.53 -4.39 5.03
CA LEU A 33 3.36 -4.19 5.90
C LEU A 33 2.77 -5.56 6.26
N PRO A 34 2.79 -5.97 7.54
CA PRO A 34 2.15 -7.21 7.96
C PRO A 34 0.64 -7.22 7.67
N VAL A 35 0.08 -8.41 7.46
CA VAL A 35 -1.38 -8.60 7.39
C VAL A 35 -2.04 -8.03 8.65
N GLY A 36 -3.14 -7.30 8.46
CA GLY A 36 -3.86 -6.59 9.51
C GLY A 36 -3.42 -5.14 9.70
N THR A 37 -2.30 -4.72 9.11
CA THR A 37 -1.82 -3.32 9.17
C THR A 37 -2.87 -2.38 8.58
N GLY A 38 -3.17 -1.30 9.30
CA GLY A 38 -4.04 -0.23 8.81
C GLY A 38 -3.28 0.72 7.88
N VAL A 39 -3.87 1.03 6.73
CA VAL A 39 -3.28 1.91 5.72
C VAL A 39 -4.27 3.02 5.39
N LEU A 40 -3.80 4.26 5.39
CA LEU A 40 -4.54 5.40 4.87
C LEU A 40 -4.01 5.73 3.47
N LEU A 41 -4.86 5.57 2.46
CA LEU A 41 -4.48 5.80 1.07
C LEU A 41 -5.51 6.72 0.41
N ARG A 42 -5.07 7.91 -0.03
CA ARG A 42 -5.91 8.93 -0.68
C ARG A 42 -7.16 9.33 0.12
N GLY A 43 -7.08 9.26 1.45
CA GLY A 43 -8.19 9.58 2.36
C GLY A 43 -9.09 8.39 2.71
N ASP A 44 -8.98 7.29 1.96
CA ASP A 44 -9.67 6.04 2.25
C ASP A 44 -8.84 5.15 3.17
N ARG A 45 -9.54 4.37 4.00
CA ARG A 45 -8.92 3.50 5.00
C ARG A 45 -9.02 2.06 4.55
N TYR A 46 -7.89 1.37 4.67
CA TYR A 46 -7.77 -0.01 4.29
C TYR A 46 -7.09 -0.82 5.38
N ARG A 47 -7.26 -2.13 5.30
CA ARG A 47 -6.48 -3.11 6.03
C ARG A 47 -5.71 -3.98 5.03
N VAL A 48 -4.44 -4.20 5.30
CA VAL A 48 -3.64 -5.18 4.54
C VAL A 48 -4.22 -6.55 4.79
N VAL A 49 -4.63 -7.24 3.73
CA VAL A 49 -5.14 -8.61 3.81
C VAL A 49 -4.15 -9.64 3.29
N ASP A 50 -3.28 -9.24 2.36
CA ASP A 50 -2.23 -10.09 1.81
C ASP A 50 -1.07 -9.27 1.24
N SER A 51 0.07 -9.94 1.03
CA SER A 51 1.26 -9.39 0.41
C SER A 51 1.96 -10.44 -0.45
N TRP A 52 2.35 -10.08 -1.66
CA TRP A 52 2.99 -10.97 -2.62
C TRP A 52 4.18 -10.31 -3.29
N PHE A 53 5.35 -10.95 -3.26
CA PHE A 53 6.52 -10.44 -3.98
C PHE A 53 6.61 -11.09 -5.38
N SER A 54 6.60 -10.26 -6.42
CA SER A 54 6.70 -10.68 -7.83
C SER A 54 8.07 -10.33 -8.42
N TYR A 55 8.58 -11.25 -9.22
CA TYR A 55 9.78 -11.09 -10.06
C TYR A 55 9.49 -11.52 -11.51
N ASP A 56 8.20 -11.53 -11.88
CA ASP A 56 7.74 -11.91 -13.20
C ASP A 56 7.50 -10.65 -14.05
N HIS A 57 8.58 -10.15 -14.65
CA HIS A 57 8.58 -8.96 -15.51
C HIS A 57 7.58 -9.02 -16.69
N HIS A 58 7.10 -10.21 -17.05
CA HIS A 58 6.12 -10.42 -18.12
C HIS A 58 4.80 -11.01 -17.62
N GLY A 59 4.64 -11.11 -16.30
CA GLY A 59 3.49 -11.67 -15.63
C GLY A 59 2.33 -10.70 -15.51
N ALA A 60 1.29 -11.14 -14.80
CA ALA A 60 0.16 -10.29 -14.44
C ALA A 60 0.51 -9.19 -13.43
N PHE A 61 1.69 -9.29 -12.79
CA PHE A 61 2.17 -8.41 -11.74
C PHE A 61 3.64 -8.07 -12.02
N ASP A 62 3.94 -6.78 -12.18
CA ASP A 62 5.28 -6.23 -12.42
C ASP A 62 6.30 -6.64 -11.31
N ASP A 63 7.58 -6.36 -11.53
CA ASP A 63 8.62 -6.62 -10.51
C ASP A 63 8.41 -5.74 -9.28
N GLY A 64 8.22 -6.35 -8.11
CA GLY A 64 8.06 -5.61 -6.86
C GLY A 64 7.24 -6.32 -5.79
N LEU A 65 6.95 -5.60 -4.72
CA LEU A 65 6.06 -6.07 -3.66
C LEU A 65 4.64 -5.57 -3.90
N HIS A 66 3.68 -6.49 -3.93
CA HIS A 66 2.27 -6.20 -4.10
C HIS A 66 1.57 -6.35 -2.76
N ILE A 67 0.87 -5.31 -2.32
CA ILE A 67 0.12 -5.26 -1.07
C ILE A 67 -1.35 -5.16 -1.41
N PHE A 68 -2.14 -6.11 -0.91
CA PHE A 68 -3.58 -6.19 -1.16
C PHE A 68 -4.35 -5.60 0.02
N LEU A 69 -5.26 -4.69 -0.30
CA LEU A 69 -5.95 -3.83 0.65
C LEU A 69 -7.45 -4.07 0.59
N GLU A 70 -8.07 -4.30 1.74
CA GLU A 70 -9.52 -4.36 1.89
C GLU A 70 -10.04 -3.07 2.56
N PRO A 71 -11.09 -2.42 2.03
CA PRO A 71 -11.62 -1.20 2.61
C PRO A 71 -12.24 -1.47 4.00
N VAL A 72 -12.00 -0.56 4.93
CA VAL A 72 -12.54 -0.66 6.30
C VAL A 72 -13.88 0.09 6.37
N ALA A 73 -14.99 -0.65 6.30
CA ALA A 73 -16.34 -0.09 6.35
C ALA A 73 -16.87 0.13 7.79
N GLU A 74 -16.56 -0.77 8.74
CA GLU A 74 -17.24 -0.79 10.06
C GLU A 74 -16.31 -0.92 11.29
N ASP A 75 -15.24 -1.76 11.25
CA ASP A 75 -14.29 -1.91 12.38
C ASP A 75 -13.11 -0.92 12.28
N ASP A 76 -13.42 0.37 12.25
CA ASP A 76 -12.43 1.44 12.15
C ASP A 76 -11.81 1.78 13.51
N ARG A 77 -11.10 0.83 14.11
CA ARG A 77 -10.40 1.02 15.39
C ARG A 77 -9.46 2.21 15.36
N LEU A 78 -8.93 2.55 14.19
CA LEU A 78 -7.99 3.65 14.03
C LEU A 78 -8.66 5.00 14.31
N ARG A 79 -9.86 5.25 13.76
CA ARG A 79 -10.66 6.44 14.10
C ARG A 79 -11.18 6.42 15.53
N HIS A 80 -11.46 5.25 16.10
CA HIS A 80 -11.80 5.15 17.53
C HIS A 80 -10.61 5.52 18.45
N LEU A 81 -9.38 5.11 18.08
CA LEU A 81 -8.17 5.37 18.86
C LEU A 81 -7.67 6.81 18.72
N ALA A 82 -7.77 7.40 17.52
CA ALA A 82 -7.25 8.73 17.24
C ALA A 82 -8.22 9.56 16.36
N PRO A 83 -9.40 9.94 16.89
CA PRO A 83 -10.42 10.65 16.12
C PRO A 83 -9.94 12.02 15.60
N ASP A 84 -9.02 12.66 16.30
CA ASP A 84 -8.51 14.00 15.98
C ASP A 84 -7.63 14.02 14.72
N TYR A 85 -6.98 12.90 14.40
CA TYR A 85 -6.15 12.75 13.20
C TYR A 85 -6.97 12.80 11.90
N PHE A 86 -8.27 12.50 11.99
CA PHE A 86 -9.19 12.44 10.86
C PHE A 86 -10.16 13.62 10.80
N ARG A 87 -10.00 14.64 11.65
CA ARG A 87 -10.78 15.87 11.53
C ARG A 87 -10.31 16.60 10.27
N GLN A 88 -11.13 16.57 9.22
CA GLN A 88 -11.04 17.56 8.16
C GLN A 88 -11.25 18.93 8.81
N GLU A 89 -10.38 19.89 8.51
CA GLU A 89 -10.52 21.27 8.98
C GLU A 89 -11.94 21.78 8.69
N PRO A 90 -12.52 22.62 9.56
CA PRO A 90 -13.83 23.19 9.31
C PRO A 90 -13.79 23.99 8.00
N ASP A 91 -14.76 23.76 7.13
CA ASP A 91 -14.97 24.52 5.89
C ASP A 91 -14.71 26.02 6.11
N ALA A 92 -13.73 26.57 5.40
CA ALA A 92 -13.41 27.99 5.35
C ALA A 92 -14.14 28.67 4.19
#